data_AF-A0A5C6XJY0-F1
#
_entry.id   AF-A0A5C6XJY0-F1
#
_cell.length_a   1.000
_cell.length_b   1.000
_cell.length_c   1.000
_cell.angle_alpha   90.00
_cell.angle_beta   90.00
_cell.angle_gamma   90.00
#
_symmetry.space_group_name_H-M   'P 1'
#
loop_
_entity.id
_entity.type
_entity.pdbx_description
1 polymer ?
#
loop_
_entity_poly.entity_id
_entity_poly.type
_entity_poly.pdbx_seq_one_letter_code
_entity_poly.pdbx_strand_id
1 'polypeptide(L)'
;MSDTTLAAIVADHFTFLCNSEDDKKRLEAMARKVTSFERHDDGAVTFSIGNETIDCAPPFTGEMHEATPQSYGELARHHNGITWESIGGGPMGFFGLTDLGETPGLYGFDLDYIEEGDWPEFINEMNAHGKSLDELQEAYGCGQNWLFFDPLRQNALQEPALAFVSHESFEWESVQSADTLSAAGITLALMAYYFLDDDLLDEIYT
;
A
#
# COMPACT_ATOMS: atom_id res chain seq x y z
N MET A 1 -11.28 -7.91 -27.86
CA MET A 1 -10.50 -8.98 -27.23
C MET A 1 -11.50 -9.85 -26.47
N SER A 2 -11.36 -11.18 -26.49
CA SER A 2 -12.18 -12.04 -25.62
C SER A 2 -11.78 -11.83 -24.16
N ASP A 3 -12.73 -11.88 -23.24
CA ASP A 3 -12.51 -11.67 -21.79
C ASP A 3 -11.39 -12.58 -21.21
N THR A 4 -11.25 -13.80 -21.73
CA THR A 4 -10.18 -14.75 -21.35
C THR A 4 -8.78 -14.25 -21.67
N THR A 5 -8.64 -13.38 -22.68
CA THR A 5 -7.34 -12.81 -23.08
C THR A 5 -6.93 -11.66 -22.17
N LEU A 6 -7.89 -10.85 -21.72
CA LEU A 6 -7.62 -9.69 -20.87
C LEU A 6 -7.17 -10.13 -19.47
N ALA A 7 -7.90 -11.07 -18.86
CA ALA A 7 -7.54 -11.60 -17.55
C ALA A 7 -6.13 -12.23 -17.54
N ALA A 8 -5.75 -12.94 -18.62
CA ALA A 8 -4.41 -13.50 -18.74
C ALA A 8 -3.32 -12.44 -18.83
N ILE A 9 -3.55 -11.35 -19.59
CA ILE A 9 -2.61 -10.22 -19.69
C ILE A 9 -2.39 -9.56 -18.34
N VAL A 10 -3.47 -9.27 -17.61
CA VAL A 10 -3.40 -8.64 -16.29
C VAL A 10 -2.66 -9.54 -15.30
N ALA A 11 -3.03 -10.82 -15.22
CA ALA A 11 -2.41 -11.76 -14.29
C ALA A 11 -0.92 -11.95 -14.56
N ASP A 12 -0.50 -12.01 -15.83
CA ASP A 12 0.92 -12.08 -16.20
C ASP A 12 1.65 -10.78 -15.82
N HIS A 13 1.07 -9.62 -16.15
CA HIS A 13 1.66 -8.31 -15.87
C HIS A 13 1.90 -8.08 -14.38
N PHE A 14 0.95 -8.46 -13.53
CA PHE A 14 1.01 -8.23 -12.08
C PHE A 14 1.57 -9.40 -11.28
N THR A 15 2.16 -10.42 -11.92
CA THR A 15 2.69 -11.59 -11.19
C THR A 15 3.80 -11.25 -10.19
N PHE A 16 4.42 -10.06 -10.32
CA PHE A 16 5.41 -9.54 -9.37
C PHE A 16 4.82 -9.27 -7.98
N LEU A 17 3.48 -9.16 -7.88
CA LEU A 17 2.79 -9.03 -6.60
C LEU A 17 2.70 -10.36 -5.81
N CYS A 18 3.01 -11.49 -6.44
CA CYS A 18 2.76 -12.81 -5.88
C CYS A 18 4.03 -13.49 -5.36
N ASN A 19 4.00 -13.90 -4.09
CA ASN A 19 5.06 -14.71 -3.46
C ASN A 19 4.60 -16.14 -3.11
N SER A 20 3.29 -16.38 -3.17
CA SER A 20 2.68 -17.68 -2.85
C SER A 20 1.66 -18.12 -3.92
N GLU A 21 1.23 -19.38 -3.83
CA GLU A 21 0.12 -19.88 -4.66
C GLU A 21 -1.22 -19.23 -4.30
N ASP A 22 -1.40 -18.80 -3.05
CA ASP A 22 -2.62 -18.11 -2.66
C ASP A 22 -2.66 -16.68 -3.20
N ASP A 23 -1.51 -16.01 -3.29
CA ASP A 23 -1.39 -14.72 -3.98
C ASP A 23 -1.76 -14.84 -5.46
N LYS A 24 -1.28 -15.89 -6.13
CA LYS A 24 -1.63 -16.14 -7.53
C LYS A 24 -3.14 -16.33 -7.71
N LYS A 25 -3.80 -17.08 -6.81
CA LYS A 25 -5.25 -17.26 -6.87
C LYS A 25 -6.00 -15.94 -6.70
N ARG A 26 -5.55 -15.07 -5.78
CA ARG A 26 -6.11 -13.72 -5.59
C ARG A 26 -5.95 -12.87 -6.84
N LEU A 27 -4.73 -12.82 -7.38
CA LEU A 27 -4.44 -12.08 -8.59
C LEU A 27 -5.28 -12.57 -9.78
N GLU A 28 -5.39 -13.88 -9.98
CA GLU A 28 -6.24 -14.44 -11.04
C GLU A 28 -7.72 -14.11 -10.83
N ALA A 29 -8.21 -14.13 -9.59
CA ALA A 29 -9.59 -13.77 -9.25
C ALA A 29 -9.87 -12.29 -9.56
N MET A 30 -8.96 -11.39 -9.18
CA MET A 30 -9.04 -9.97 -9.55
C MET A 30 -8.97 -9.75 -11.06
N ALA A 31 -8.01 -10.40 -11.73
CA ALA A 31 -7.80 -10.26 -13.17
C ALA A 31 -9.04 -10.66 -13.99
N ARG A 32 -9.82 -11.63 -13.52
CA ARG A 32 -11.10 -12.03 -14.12
C ARG A 32 -12.20 -10.95 -14.02
N LYS A 33 -12.06 -9.96 -13.14
CA LYS A 33 -12.97 -8.82 -13.01
C LYS A 33 -12.55 -7.58 -13.80
N VAL A 34 -11.35 -7.60 -14.42
CA VAL A 34 -10.84 -6.45 -15.18
C VAL A 34 -11.63 -6.26 -16.47
N THR A 35 -12.04 -5.02 -16.73
CA THR A 35 -12.86 -4.62 -17.89
C THR A 35 -12.07 -3.81 -18.93
N SER A 36 -10.94 -3.20 -18.53
CA SER A 36 -10.05 -2.44 -19.40
C SER A 36 -8.59 -2.63 -18.96
N PHE A 37 -7.64 -2.54 -19.89
CA PHE A 37 -6.21 -2.51 -19.57
C PHE A 37 -5.49 -1.75 -20.69
N GLU A 38 -4.75 -0.72 -20.29
CA GLU A 38 -3.93 0.11 -21.17
C GLU A 38 -2.51 0.16 -20.59
N ARG A 39 -1.53 0.04 -21.49
CA ARG A 39 -0.11 0.19 -21.17
C ARG A 39 0.45 1.31 -22.02
N HIS A 40 1.14 2.24 -21.37
CA HIS A 40 1.76 3.39 -21.99
C HIS A 40 3.23 3.13 -22.32
N ASP A 41 3.79 3.96 -23.20
CA ASP A 41 5.17 3.81 -23.69
C ASP A 41 6.23 4.01 -22.60
N ASP A 42 5.92 4.78 -21.56
CA ASP A 42 6.77 5.03 -20.39
C ASP A 42 6.73 3.92 -19.34
N GLY A 43 5.88 2.91 -19.54
CA GLY A 43 5.69 1.80 -18.61
C GLY A 43 4.55 2.02 -17.60
N ALA A 44 3.86 3.16 -17.61
CA ALA A 44 2.62 3.31 -16.86
C ALA A 44 1.56 2.32 -17.37
N VAL A 45 0.67 1.93 -16.47
CA VAL A 45 -0.47 1.06 -16.76
C VAL A 45 -1.72 1.64 -16.10
N THR A 46 -2.83 1.63 -16.83
CA THR A 46 -4.15 1.94 -16.28
C THR A 46 -5.08 0.78 -16.58
N PHE A 47 -5.85 0.33 -15.60
CA PHE A 47 -6.83 -0.73 -15.79
C PHE A 47 -8.07 -0.48 -14.94
N SER A 48 -9.20 -1.08 -15.33
CA SER A 48 -10.45 -0.89 -14.61
C SER A 48 -11.03 -2.21 -14.08
N ILE A 49 -11.57 -2.18 -12.87
CA ILE A 49 -12.40 -3.25 -12.31
C ILE A 49 -13.77 -2.64 -11.99
N GLY A 50 -14.81 -3.07 -12.73
CA GLY A 50 -16.12 -2.42 -12.63
C GLY A 50 -16.06 -0.96 -13.06
N ASN A 51 -16.39 -0.04 -12.15
CA ASN A 51 -16.33 1.42 -12.37
C ASN A 51 -15.04 2.07 -11.85
N GLU A 52 -14.20 1.29 -11.17
CA GLU A 52 -12.99 1.80 -10.54
C GLU A 52 -11.84 1.78 -11.54
N THR A 53 -11.05 2.85 -11.54
CA THR A 53 -9.84 2.97 -12.35
C THR A 53 -8.65 2.90 -11.43
N ILE A 54 -7.76 1.96 -11.72
CA ILE A 54 -6.50 1.76 -11.02
C ILE A 54 -5.41 2.32 -11.93
N ASP A 55 -4.65 3.26 -11.39
CA ASP A 55 -3.52 3.90 -12.05
C ASP A 55 -2.22 3.35 -11.46
N CYS A 56 -1.35 2.86 -12.35
CA CYS A 56 -0.03 2.37 -12.01
C CYS A 56 1.01 3.27 -12.67
N ALA A 57 1.76 4.01 -11.86
CA ALA A 57 2.78 4.92 -12.35
C ALA A 57 3.94 4.16 -13.02
N PRO A 58 4.73 4.83 -13.88
CA PRO A 58 5.94 4.24 -14.45
C PRO A 58 6.89 3.68 -13.37
N PRO A 59 7.71 2.67 -13.70
CA PRO A 59 8.76 2.18 -12.83
C PRO A 59 9.69 3.29 -12.29
N PHE A 60 10.06 3.21 -11.02
CA PHE A 60 11.09 4.07 -10.44
C PHE A 60 12.47 3.66 -10.98
N THR A 61 13.17 4.59 -11.62
CA THR A 61 14.52 4.35 -12.18
C THR A 61 15.64 5.01 -11.41
N GLY A 62 15.34 5.79 -10.37
CA GLY A 62 16.34 6.49 -9.55
C GLY A 62 17.12 5.58 -8.59
N GLU A 63 17.95 6.16 -7.75
CA GLU A 63 18.59 5.47 -6.63
C GLU A 63 17.63 5.44 -5.43
N MET A 64 17.62 4.33 -4.68
CA MET A 64 16.79 4.23 -3.46
C MET A 64 17.52 4.91 -2.31
N HIS A 65 16.80 5.67 -1.51
CA HIS A 65 17.32 6.19 -0.25
C HIS A 65 17.58 5.05 0.75
N GLU A 66 18.59 5.18 1.62
CA GLU A 66 18.98 4.13 2.56
C GLU A 66 17.90 3.78 3.59
N ALA A 67 17.01 4.73 3.89
CA ALA A 67 15.91 4.55 4.82
C ALA A 67 14.68 3.90 4.18
N THR A 68 14.66 3.72 2.85
CA THR A 68 13.52 3.14 2.14
C THR A 68 13.48 1.62 2.39
N PRO A 69 12.34 1.07 2.85
CA PRO A 69 12.21 -0.38 3.03
C PRO A 69 12.48 -1.11 1.71
N GLN A 70 13.29 -2.18 1.76
CA GLN A 70 13.79 -2.85 0.56
C GLN A 70 12.64 -3.34 -0.33
N SER A 71 11.64 -4.02 0.26
CA SER A 71 10.50 -4.57 -0.48
C SER A 71 9.61 -3.47 -1.10
N TYR A 72 9.53 -2.30 -0.44
CA TYR A 72 8.81 -1.13 -0.95
C TYR A 72 9.53 -0.54 -2.17
N GLY A 73 10.87 -0.43 -2.08
CA GLY A 73 11.70 -0.01 -3.20
C GLY A 73 11.68 -1.00 -4.37
N GLU A 74 11.68 -2.31 -4.09
CA GLU A 74 11.53 -3.37 -5.10
C GLU A 74 10.18 -3.27 -5.83
N LEU A 75 9.09 -3.04 -5.09
CA LEU A 75 7.77 -2.80 -5.69
C LEU A 75 7.77 -1.55 -6.59
N ALA A 76 8.41 -0.46 -6.14
CA ALA A 76 8.54 0.77 -6.93
C ALA A 76 9.27 0.56 -8.28
N ARG A 77 10.15 -0.46 -8.39
CA ARG A 77 10.80 -0.84 -9.66
C ARG A 77 9.86 -1.48 -10.67
N HIS A 78 8.69 -1.95 -10.24
CA HIS A 78 7.65 -2.45 -11.14
C HIS A 78 6.68 -1.34 -11.54
N HIS A 79 6.17 -0.61 -10.55
CA HIS A 79 5.34 0.57 -10.73
C HIS A 79 5.57 1.51 -9.56
N ASN A 80 5.93 2.77 -9.80
CA ASN A 80 6.18 3.75 -8.74
C ASN A 80 4.89 4.36 -8.17
N GLY A 81 3.94 3.50 -7.84
CA GLY A 81 2.59 3.87 -7.43
C GLY A 81 1.58 2.93 -8.07
N ILE A 82 0.67 2.39 -7.27
CA ILE A 82 -0.49 1.58 -7.68
C ILE A 82 -1.67 2.07 -6.84
N THR A 83 -2.47 2.96 -7.41
CA THR A 83 -3.49 3.72 -6.68
C THR A 83 -4.84 3.72 -7.35
N TRP A 84 -5.91 3.85 -6.57
CA TRP A 84 -7.27 4.09 -7.04
C TRP A 84 -8.01 4.98 -6.05
N GLU A 85 -9.12 5.59 -6.47
CA GLU A 85 -9.98 6.35 -5.56
C GLU A 85 -10.95 5.41 -4.83
N SER A 86 -11.07 5.55 -3.52
CA SER A 86 -12.10 4.85 -2.75
C SER A 86 -13.48 5.48 -2.98
N ILE A 87 -14.52 4.65 -3.06
CA ILE A 87 -15.92 5.13 -3.03
C ILE A 87 -16.20 5.94 -1.75
N GLY A 88 -15.50 5.64 -0.65
CA GLY A 88 -15.59 6.36 0.62
C GLY A 88 -14.86 7.71 0.65
N GLY A 89 -14.13 8.05 -0.42
CA GLY A 89 -13.30 9.25 -0.50
C GLY A 89 -11.85 9.00 -0.08
N GLY A 90 -10.92 9.54 -0.84
CA GLY A 90 -9.49 9.43 -0.61
C GLY A 90 -8.84 8.31 -1.42
N PRO A 91 -7.54 8.44 -1.72
CA PRO A 91 -6.83 7.45 -2.50
C PRO A 91 -6.51 6.21 -1.67
N MET A 92 -6.45 5.09 -2.36
CA MET A 92 -6.12 3.78 -1.84
C MET A 92 -4.85 3.26 -2.52
N GLY A 93 -4.08 2.45 -1.81
CA GLY A 93 -3.00 1.68 -2.38
C GLY A 93 -1.61 2.26 -2.15
N PHE A 94 -0.67 1.85 -3.00
CA PHE A 94 0.76 2.11 -2.88
C PHE A 94 1.12 3.44 -3.53
N PHE A 95 1.70 4.38 -2.78
CA PHE A 95 2.01 5.73 -3.31
C PHE A 95 3.35 5.82 -4.05
N GLY A 96 4.22 4.81 -3.94
CA GLY A 96 5.53 4.84 -4.57
C GLY A 96 6.54 5.71 -3.83
N LEU A 97 7.60 6.07 -4.54
CA LEU A 97 8.73 6.84 -4.04
C LEU A 97 8.77 8.23 -4.66
N THR A 98 9.34 9.17 -3.91
CA THR A 98 9.70 10.50 -4.41
C THR A 98 10.87 10.42 -5.38
N ASP A 99 11.18 11.52 -6.07
CA ASP A 99 12.37 11.63 -6.93
C ASP A 99 13.70 11.41 -6.19
N LEU A 100 13.69 11.54 -4.85
CA LEU A 100 14.85 11.26 -3.99
C LEU A 100 14.95 9.78 -3.59
N GLY A 101 14.00 8.94 -4.03
CA GLY A 101 13.95 7.52 -3.69
C GLY A 101 13.49 7.26 -2.26
N GLU A 102 12.81 8.23 -1.65
CA GLU A 102 12.22 8.17 -0.30
C GLU A 102 10.73 7.87 -0.37
N THR A 103 10.14 7.39 0.71
CA THR A 103 8.67 7.35 0.88
C THR A 103 8.12 8.78 0.91
N PRO A 104 6.86 9.01 0.50
CA PRO A 104 6.33 10.36 0.28
C PRO A 104 6.06 11.19 1.55
N GLY A 105 6.32 10.64 2.75
CA GLY A 105 6.00 11.29 4.02
C GLY A 105 4.53 11.14 4.39
N LEU A 106 3.87 12.23 4.78
CA LEU A 106 2.44 12.26 5.11
C LEU A 106 1.62 12.66 3.88
N TYR A 107 0.63 11.86 3.51
CA TYR A 107 -0.26 12.02 2.37
C TYR A 107 -1.72 12.16 2.83
N GLY A 108 -2.01 13.32 3.43
CA GLY A 108 -3.36 13.68 3.88
C GLY A 108 -3.61 13.48 5.37
N PHE A 109 -2.71 12.80 6.09
CA PHE A 109 -2.67 12.86 7.55
C PHE A 109 -2.08 14.20 8.00
N ASP A 110 -2.78 14.89 8.90
CA ASP A 110 -2.29 16.06 9.60
C ASP A 110 -1.79 15.65 10.99
N LEU A 111 -0.64 16.17 11.41
CA LEU A 111 -0.12 15.92 12.75
C LEU A 111 -1.05 16.47 13.83
N ASP A 112 -1.91 17.45 13.50
CA ASP A 112 -2.94 17.94 14.41
C ASP A 112 -3.93 16.82 14.82
N TYR A 113 -4.11 15.77 14.01
CA TYR A 113 -4.95 14.61 14.37
C TYR A 113 -4.37 13.77 15.51
N ILE A 114 -3.07 13.89 15.77
CA ILE A 114 -2.42 13.24 16.92
C ILE A 114 -2.93 13.84 18.24
N GLU A 115 -3.26 15.14 18.24
CA GLU A 115 -3.88 15.78 19.40
C GLU A 115 -5.32 15.28 19.62
N GLU A 116 -6.03 14.95 18.54
CA GLU A 116 -7.38 14.39 18.60
C GLU A 116 -7.40 12.93 19.10
N GLY A 117 -6.39 12.15 18.74
CA GLY A 117 -6.24 10.75 19.15
C GLY A 117 -5.70 10.52 20.56
N ASP A 118 -5.25 11.55 21.28
CA ASP A 118 -4.60 11.48 22.60
C ASP A 118 -3.54 10.36 22.65
N TRP A 119 -2.39 10.56 21.97
CA TRP A 119 -1.30 9.58 21.85
C TRP A 119 -0.11 9.76 22.82
N PRO A 120 -0.28 10.11 24.12
CA PRO A 120 0.86 10.40 24.97
C PRO A 120 1.72 9.16 25.19
N GLU A 121 1.14 7.95 25.17
CA GLU A 121 1.88 6.70 25.32
C GLU A 121 2.80 6.44 24.11
N PHE A 122 2.25 6.49 22.89
CA PHE A 122 3.02 6.33 21.66
C PHE A 122 4.10 7.41 21.50
N ILE A 123 3.78 8.68 21.77
CA ILE A 123 4.75 9.78 21.72
C ILE A 123 5.87 9.57 22.74
N ASN A 124 5.55 9.14 23.97
CA ASN A 124 6.54 8.85 24.98
C ASN A 124 7.45 7.68 24.57
N GLU A 125 6.89 6.65 23.92
CA GLU A 125 7.66 5.52 23.43
C GLU A 125 8.59 5.92 22.26
N MET A 126 8.11 6.72 21.32
CA MET A 126 8.92 7.34 20.26
C MET A 126 10.10 8.11 20.85
N ASN A 127 9.82 9.02 21.80
CA ASN A 127 10.85 9.81 22.47
C ASN A 127 11.87 8.92 23.23
N ALA A 128 11.41 7.84 23.87
CA ALA A 128 12.28 6.90 24.57
C ALA A 128 13.24 6.16 23.62
N HIS A 129 12.85 5.99 22.35
CA HIS A 129 13.68 5.45 21.28
C HIS A 129 14.46 6.52 20.50
N GLY A 130 14.43 7.78 20.94
CA GLY A 130 15.11 8.89 20.30
C GLY A 130 14.50 9.30 18.96
N LYS A 131 13.22 8.98 18.76
CA LYS A 131 12.45 9.27 17.55
C LYS A 131 11.46 10.40 17.77
N SER A 132 11.01 11.02 16.69
CA SER A 132 10.06 12.14 16.67
C SER A 132 8.91 11.91 15.70
N LEU A 133 7.83 12.66 15.85
CA LEU A 133 6.67 12.59 14.96
C LEU A 133 7.00 13.00 13.51
N ASP A 134 8.05 13.78 13.30
CA ASP A 134 8.56 14.16 11.98
C ASP A 134 9.12 12.95 11.19
N GLU A 135 9.35 11.81 11.88
CA GLU A 135 9.79 10.56 11.26
C GLU A 135 8.62 9.66 10.85
N LEU A 136 7.37 10.07 11.10
CA LEU A 136 6.21 9.32 10.62
C LEU A 136 6.14 9.36 9.09
N GLN A 137 5.90 8.18 8.52
CA GLN A 137 5.80 8.01 7.07
C GLN A 137 4.57 7.18 6.77
N GLU A 138 3.67 7.72 5.96
CA GLU A 138 2.58 6.94 5.39
C GLU A 138 3.14 5.98 4.34
N ALA A 139 2.74 4.72 4.47
CA ALA A 139 3.13 3.64 3.58
C ALA A 139 2.12 3.47 2.43
N TYR A 140 0.81 3.53 2.76
CA TYR A 140 -0.29 3.29 1.84
C TYR A 140 -1.48 4.19 2.13
N GLY A 141 -2.24 4.52 1.08
CA GLY A 141 -3.56 5.11 1.21
C GLY A 141 -4.59 4.03 1.57
N CYS A 142 -5.47 4.35 2.51
CA CYS A 142 -6.61 3.53 2.90
C CYS A 142 -7.91 4.34 2.90
N GLY A 143 -8.11 5.17 1.87
CA GLY A 143 -9.30 6.00 1.72
C GLY A 143 -9.24 7.16 2.71
N GLN A 144 -10.13 7.15 3.70
CA GLN A 144 -10.10 8.12 4.79
C GLN A 144 -9.16 7.71 5.92
N ASN A 145 -8.67 6.47 5.93
CA ASN A 145 -7.75 5.95 6.94
C ASN A 145 -6.31 5.93 6.42
N TRP A 146 -5.36 5.70 7.33
CA TRP A 146 -3.93 5.76 7.02
C TRP A 146 -3.20 4.49 7.47
N LEU A 147 -2.31 4.02 6.61
CA LEU A 147 -1.31 3.02 6.97
C LEU A 147 0.06 3.66 7.04
N PHE A 148 0.73 3.49 8.17
CA PHE A 148 2.07 4.00 8.43
C PHE A 148 3.10 2.89 8.46
N PHE A 149 4.33 3.25 8.11
CA PHE A 149 5.48 2.50 8.61
C PHE A 149 5.62 2.75 10.10
N ASP A 150 5.49 1.67 10.89
CA ASP A 150 5.64 1.71 12.33
C ASP A 150 7.11 1.95 12.68
N PRO A 151 7.45 3.12 13.26
CA PRO A 151 8.82 3.48 13.56
C PRO A 151 9.40 2.71 14.77
N LEU A 152 8.57 2.02 15.54
CA LEU A 152 8.95 1.29 16.76
C LEU A 152 9.00 -0.22 16.55
N ARG A 153 8.44 -0.73 15.44
CA ARG A 153 8.24 -2.16 15.20
C ARG A 153 8.84 -2.59 13.87
N GLN A 154 9.35 -3.81 13.83
CA GLN A 154 9.86 -4.44 12.61
C GLN A 154 9.06 -5.70 12.28
N ASN A 155 8.86 -5.93 10.99
CA ASN A 155 8.22 -7.13 10.45
C ASN A 155 9.23 -8.29 10.33
N ALA A 156 8.77 -9.45 9.84
CA ALA A 156 9.61 -10.64 9.65
C ALA A 156 10.71 -10.46 8.59
N LEU A 157 10.62 -9.45 7.74
CA LEU A 157 11.63 -9.06 6.75
C LEU A 157 12.68 -8.09 7.30
N GLN A 158 12.60 -7.74 8.59
CA GLN A 158 13.42 -6.71 9.25
C GLN A 158 13.21 -5.30 8.68
N GLU A 159 12.07 -5.07 8.04
CA GLU A 159 11.60 -3.77 7.59
C GLU A 159 10.66 -3.17 8.63
N PRO A 160 10.39 -1.84 8.61
CA PRO A 160 9.35 -1.26 9.45
C PRO A 160 8.02 -2.01 9.26
N ALA A 161 7.39 -2.40 10.37
CA ALA A 161 6.07 -3.03 10.33
C ALA A 161 5.00 -2.01 9.94
N LEU A 162 3.75 -2.44 9.78
CA LEU A 162 2.64 -1.52 9.53
C LEU A 162 1.87 -1.19 10.81
N ALA A 163 1.43 0.07 10.88
CA ALA A 163 0.43 0.54 11.80
C ALA A 163 -0.72 1.19 11.03
N PHE A 164 -1.91 1.12 11.59
CA PHE A 164 -3.14 1.64 11.05
C PHE A 164 -3.68 2.74 11.97
N VAL A 165 -4.23 3.79 11.36
CA VAL A 165 -4.94 4.85 12.05
C VAL A 165 -6.26 5.09 11.31
N SER A 166 -7.36 4.85 12.02
CA SER A 166 -8.71 5.16 11.51
C SER A 166 -9.02 6.65 11.69
N HIS A 167 -9.72 7.24 10.72
CA HIS A 167 -10.26 8.61 10.86
C HIS A 167 -11.37 8.74 11.92
N GLU A 168 -11.90 7.63 12.43
CA GLU A 168 -12.94 7.65 13.46
C GLU A 168 -12.35 7.60 14.87
N SER A 169 -11.41 6.69 15.11
CA SER A 169 -10.80 6.49 16.43
C SER A 169 -9.57 7.37 16.64
N PHE A 170 -8.85 7.68 15.55
CA PHE A 170 -7.49 8.20 15.59
C PHE A 170 -6.60 7.40 16.53
N GLU A 171 -6.74 6.08 16.66
CA GLU A 171 -5.86 5.26 17.48
C GLU A 171 -4.70 4.68 16.65
N TRP A 172 -3.53 4.49 17.26
CA TRP A 172 -2.39 3.84 16.62
C TRP A 172 -2.44 2.33 16.82
N GLU A 173 -2.82 1.59 15.79
CA GLU A 173 -3.09 0.16 15.87
C GLU A 173 -2.08 -0.66 15.05
N SER A 174 -1.53 -1.72 15.63
CA SER A 174 -0.60 -2.60 14.91
C SER A 174 -1.32 -3.50 13.91
N VAL A 175 -0.84 -3.56 12.67
CA VAL A 175 -1.35 -4.49 11.65
C VAL A 175 -0.48 -5.74 11.64
N GLN A 176 -0.82 -6.73 12.47
CA GLN A 176 0.00 -7.94 12.64
C GLN A 176 -0.13 -8.93 11.48
N SER A 177 -1.30 -8.99 10.83
CA SER A 177 -1.52 -9.78 9.61
C SER A 177 -0.51 -9.46 8.49
N ALA A 178 -0.03 -8.22 8.43
CA ALA A 178 0.97 -7.75 7.46
C ALA A 178 2.43 -8.10 7.82
N ASP A 179 2.72 -8.59 9.03
CA ASP A 179 4.10 -8.75 9.52
C ASP A 179 4.94 -9.79 8.75
N THR A 180 4.30 -10.63 7.94
CA THR A 180 4.97 -11.62 7.10
C THR A 180 4.98 -11.25 5.62
N LEU A 181 4.36 -10.12 5.27
CA LEU A 181 4.17 -9.70 3.89
C LEU A 181 5.23 -8.68 3.47
N SER A 182 5.71 -8.84 2.24
CA SER A 182 6.42 -7.78 1.52
C SER A 182 5.45 -6.66 1.09
N ALA A 183 5.97 -5.50 0.69
CA ALA A 183 5.16 -4.42 0.12
C ALA A 183 4.28 -4.87 -1.08
N ALA A 184 4.81 -5.75 -1.93
CA ALA A 184 4.08 -6.38 -3.02
C ALA A 184 2.87 -7.19 -2.51
N GLY A 185 3.07 -7.98 -1.45
CA GLY A 185 2.01 -8.77 -0.82
C GLY A 185 0.95 -7.90 -0.13
N ILE A 186 1.37 -6.83 0.56
CA ILE A 186 0.46 -5.84 1.16
C ILE A 186 -0.39 -5.17 0.09
N THR A 187 0.22 -4.75 -1.02
CA THR A 187 -0.49 -4.13 -2.15
C THR A 187 -1.54 -5.06 -2.72
N LEU A 188 -1.20 -6.33 -2.95
CA LEU A 188 -2.16 -7.33 -3.41
C LEU A 188 -3.28 -7.56 -2.41
N ALA A 189 -2.97 -7.59 -1.12
CA ALA A 189 -3.94 -7.76 -0.05
C ALA A 189 -4.95 -6.59 0.00
N LEU A 190 -4.48 -5.34 -0.12
CA LEU A 190 -5.34 -4.16 -0.18
C LEU A 190 -6.26 -4.19 -1.42
N MET A 191 -5.72 -4.59 -2.57
CA MET A 191 -6.53 -4.75 -3.78
C MET A 191 -7.55 -5.90 -3.63
N ALA A 192 -7.15 -7.03 -3.06
CA ALA A 192 -8.03 -8.18 -2.83
C ALA A 192 -9.15 -7.84 -1.85
N TYR A 193 -8.84 -7.14 -0.76
CA TYR A 193 -9.83 -6.60 0.16
C TYR A 193 -10.87 -5.76 -0.60
N TYR A 194 -10.40 -4.75 -1.36
CA TYR A 194 -11.30 -3.79 -2.00
C TYR A 194 -12.11 -4.39 -3.18
N PHE A 195 -11.53 -5.29 -3.96
CA PHE A 195 -12.16 -5.80 -5.19
C PHE A 195 -12.77 -7.20 -5.05
N LEU A 196 -12.38 -7.98 -4.04
CA LEU A 196 -12.83 -9.35 -3.82
C LEU A 196 -13.53 -9.59 -2.48
N ASP A 197 -13.58 -8.58 -1.59
CA ASP A 197 -14.04 -8.74 -0.21
C ASP A 197 -13.21 -9.80 0.57
N ASP A 198 -11.88 -9.81 0.35
CA ASP A 198 -10.93 -10.70 1.03
C ASP A 198 -10.56 -10.15 2.42
N ASP A 199 -10.43 -11.01 3.42
CA ASP A 199 -10.31 -10.68 4.86
C ASP A 199 -8.86 -10.71 5.38
N LEU A 200 -7.86 -10.73 4.48
CA LEU A 200 -6.45 -10.87 4.86
C LEU A 200 -5.91 -9.73 5.74
N LEU A 201 -6.48 -8.52 5.63
CA LEU A 201 -6.10 -7.33 6.41
C LEU A 201 -7.32 -6.77 7.15
N ASP A 202 -8.10 -7.64 7.79
CA ASP A 202 -9.31 -7.27 8.53
C ASP A 202 -9.06 -6.15 9.54
N GLU A 203 -7.88 -6.09 10.17
CA GLU A 203 -7.55 -5.06 11.17
C GLU A 203 -7.62 -3.61 10.64
N ILE A 204 -7.58 -3.41 9.32
CA ILE A 204 -7.61 -2.08 8.68
C ILE A 204 -9.06 -1.58 8.47
N TYR A 205 -10.06 -2.48 8.57
CA TYR A 205 -11.42 -2.16 8.18
C TYR A 205 -12.50 -2.69 9.15
N THR A 206 -12.11 -3.15 10.34
CA THR A 206 -13.02 -3.52 11.44
C THR A 206 -13.43 -2.37 12.33
#